data_AF-A0A377LUE1-F1
#
_entry.id   AF-A0A377LUE1-F1
#
_cell.length_a   1.000
_cell.length_b   1.000
_cell.length_c   1.000
_cell.angle_alpha   90.00
_cell.angle_beta   90.00
_cell.angle_gamma   90.00
#
_symmetry.space_group_name_H-M   'P 1'
#
loop_
_entity.id
_entity.type
_entity.pdbx_description
1 polymer ?
#
loop_
_entity_poly.entity_id
_entity_poly.type
_entity_poly.pdbx_seq_one_letter_code
_entity_poly.pdbx_strand_id
1 'polypeptide(L)' 'MEYGFTTIVRKTRGDDIDAACGQLAGDVIDRTKRTLRKRMQGETIAVKAV' A
#
# COMPACT_ATOMS: atom_id res chain seq x y z
N MET A 1 9.20 16.31 -26.28
CA MET A 1 8.09 15.62 -26.97
C MET A 1 6.85 15.80 -26.12
N GLU A 2 5.88 16.55 -26.61
CA GLU A 2 4.51 16.51 -26.07
C GLU A 2 3.73 15.49 -26.90
N TYR A 3 3.07 14.55 -26.22
CA TYR A 3 2.34 13.44 -26.85
C TYR A 3 0.87 13.78 -27.16
N GLY A 4 0.46 15.05 -27.05
CA GLY A 4 -0.91 15.48 -27.32
C GLY A 4 -1.97 14.97 -26.34
N PHE A 5 -1.58 14.45 -25.17
CA PHE A 5 -2.51 13.99 -24.15
C PHE A 5 -2.88 15.09 -23.17
N THR A 6 -4.18 15.24 -22.89
CA THR A 6 -4.66 16.02 -21.74
C THR A 6 -4.36 15.23 -20.46
N THR A 7 -3.38 15.69 -19.68
CA THR A 7 -3.01 15.07 -18.41
C THR A 7 -3.29 16.03 -17.26
N ILE A 8 -3.96 15.55 -16.21
CA ILE A 8 -4.36 16.36 -15.07
C ILE A 8 -3.85 15.72 -13.79
N VAL A 9 -3.12 16.49 -12.98
CA VAL A 9 -2.71 16.10 -11.64
C VAL A 9 -3.88 16.33 -10.68
N ARG A 10 -4.26 15.28 -9.93
CA ARG A 10 -5.32 15.39 -8.93
C ARG A 10 -4.80 16.12 -7.69
N LYS A 11 -5.59 17.08 -7.18
CA LYS A 11 -5.31 17.71 -5.88
C LYS A 11 -5.67 16.74 -4.75
N THR A 12 -4.77 16.56 -3.80
CA THR A 12 -5.03 15.79 -2.57
C THR A 12 -6.10 16.49 -1.73
N ARG A 13 -7.08 15.73 -1.24
CA ARG A 13 -8.20 16.23 -0.43
C ARG A 13 -8.44 15.26 0.74
N GLY A 14 -8.65 15.80 1.95
CA GLY A 14 -9.01 15.03 3.14
C GLY A 14 -7.87 14.19 3.72
N ASP A 15 -6.62 14.59 3.49
CA ASP A 15 -5.42 13.88 3.99
C ASP A 15 -5.27 14.02 5.52
N ASP A 16 -5.72 15.14 6.07
CA ASP A 16 -5.76 15.46 7.50
C ASP A 16 -6.75 14.61 8.30
N ILE A 17 -7.66 13.91 7.61
CA ILE A 17 -8.72 13.09 8.20
C ILE A 17 -8.73 11.66 7.63
N ASP A 18 -7.61 11.20 7.08
CA ASP A 18 -7.44 9.85 6.51
C ASP A 18 -8.48 9.49 5.43
N ALA A 19 -8.95 10.49 4.68
CA ALA A 19 -9.99 10.35 3.67
C ALA A 19 -9.48 10.55 2.22
N ALA A 20 -8.18 10.79 2.04
CA ALA A 20 -7.60 10.89 0.70
C ALA A 20 -7.61 9.52 -0.01
N CYS A 21 -7.41 9.56 -1.34
CA CYS A 21 -7.35 8.36 -2.15
C CYS A 21 -6.28 7.39 -1.61
N GLY A 22 -6.69 6.19 -1.22
CA GLY A 22 -5.81 5.13 -0.69
C GLY A 22 -5.74 5.03 0.84
N GLN A 23 -6.33 5.96 1.58
CA GLN A 23 -6.31 5.96 3.06
C GLN A 23 -7.47 5.22 3.70
N LEU A 24 -8.56 5.00 2.97
CA LEU A 24 -9.80 4.40 3.50
C LEU A 24 -9.59 2.94 3.93
N ALA A 25 -9.25 2.72 5.20
CA ALA A 25 -9.03 1.40 5.78
C ALA A 25 -10.34 0.70 6.20
N GLY A 26 -11.29 1.47 6.74
CA GLY A 26 -12.54 0.94 7.30
C GLY A 26 -12.31 -0.06 8.44
N ASP A 27 -13.38 -0.78 8.80
CA ASP A 27 -13.31 -1.96 9.67
C ASP A 27 -13.58 -3.21 8.83
N VAL A 28 -12.58 -4.09 8.71
CA VAL A 28 -12.60 -5.22 7.78
C VAL A 28 -12.13 -6.50 8.46
N ILE A 29 -12.96 -7.53 8.40
CA ILE A 29 -12.60 -8.89 8.83
C ILE A 29 -11.80 -9.58 7.71
N ASP A 30 -10.47 -9.62 7.84
CA ASP A 30 -9.61 -10.32 6.88
C ASP A 30 -9.74 -11.85 6.98
N ARG A 31 -10.30 -12.48 5.93
CA ARG A 31 -10.40 -13.94 5.80
C ARG A 31 -9.23 -14.59 5.04
N THR A 32 -8.35 -13.78 4.47
CA THR A 32 -7.25 -14.27 3.60
C THR A 32 -5.98 -14.63 4.37
N LYS A 33 -5.98 -14.41 5.70
CA LYS A 33 -4.82 -14.62 6.58
C LYS A 33 -3.60 -13.83 6.10
N ARG A 34 -3.82 -12.63 5.53
CA ARG A 34 -2.76 -11.80 4.94
C ARG A 34 -1.67 -11.47 5.96
N THR A 35 -2.06 -11.21 7.20
CA THR A 35 -1.15 -10.91 8.31
C THR A 35 -0.20 -12.06 8.62
N LEU A 36 -0.69 -13.30 8.60
CA LEU A 36 0.15 -14.50 8.83
C LEU A 36 1.17 -14.66 7.70
N ARG A 37 0.74 -14.52 6.44
CA ARG A 37 1.63 -14.61 5.28
C ARG A 37 2.73 -13.54 5.29
N LYS A 38 2.38 -12.30 5.64
CA LYS A 38 3.37 -11.21 5.79
C LYS A 38 4.42 -11.51 6.85
N ARG A 39 4.03 -12.08 8.00
CA ARG A 39 4.97 -12.45 9.07
C ARG A 39 5.97 -13.51 8.60
N MET A 40 5.51 -14.55 7.89
CA MET A 40 6.37 -15.61 7.37
C MET A 40 7.40 -15.11 6.34
N GLN A 41 7.08 -14.07 5.58
CA GLN A 41 8.00 -13.51 4.57
C GLN A 41 9.04 -12.55 5.16
N GLY A 42 8.82 -12.02 6.37
CA GLY A 42 9.71 -11.07 7.02
C GLY A 42 10.82 -11.69 7.86
N GLU A 43 10.80 -13.01 8.06
CA GLU A 43 11.91 -13.71 8.72
C GLU A 43 13.12 -13.72 7.80
N THR A 44 14.20 -13.07 8.22
CA THR A 44 15.48 -13.11 7.52
C THR A 44 15.97 -14.56 7.51
N ILE A 45 16.16 -15.11 6.31
CA ILE A 45 16.79 -16.43 6.15
C ILE A 45 18.20 -16.29 6.69
N ALA A 46 18.51 -16.96 7.80
CA ALA A 46 19.85 -16.98 8.37
C ALA A 46 20.80 -17.71 7.43
N VAL A 47 21.48 -16.98 6.56
CA VAL A 47 22.56 -17.51 5.74
C VAL A 47 23.81 -17.62 6.62
N LYS A 48 24.31 -18.86 6.82
CA LYS A 48 25.63 -19.07 7.40
C LYS A 48 26.68 -18.57 6.42
N ALA A 49 27.36 -17.48 6.77
CA ALA A 49 28.60 -17.10 6.09
C ALA A 49 29.64 -18.20 6.34
N VAL A 50 30.20 -18.73 5.25
CA VAL A 50 31.34 -19.66 5.24
C VAL A 50 32.62 -18.85 5.31
#